data_AF-A0A2V5N5E9-F1
#
_entry.id   AF-A0A2V5N5E9-F1
#
_cell.length_a   1.000
_cell.length_b   1.000
_cell.length_c   1.000
_cell.angle_alpha   90.00
_cell.angle_beta   90.00
_cell.angle_gamma   90.00
#
_symmetry.space_group_name_H-M   'P 1'
#
loop_
_entity.id
_entity.type
_entity.pdbx_description
1 polymer ?
#
loop_
_entity_poly.entity_id
_entity_poly.type
_entity_poly.pdbx_seq_one_letter_code
_entity_poly.pdbx_strand_id
1 'polypeptide(L)'
;MFPAQLMKLEALSWIVLLLPLLAAVGITLFALRDPKLSAKLSIAAVVGSFVVSLALFFLMQQPLQAAKMIGPAPFDWLDVGDLKIEL
;
A
#
# COMPACT_ATOMS: atom_id res chain seq x y z
N MET A 1 -19.18 -13.28 0.83
CA MET A 1 -18.42 -13.30 -0.44
C MET A 1 -18.20 -11.85 -0.83
N PHE A 2 -17.01 -11.30 -0.55
CA PHE A 2 -16.71 -9.90 -0.88
C PHE A 2 -16.67 -9.72 -2.40
N PRO A 3 -17.16 -8.60 -2.95
CA PRO A 3 -17.07 -8.38 -4.38
C PRO A 3 -15.58 -8.33 -4.77
N ALA A 4 -15.17 -9.07 -5.80
CA ALA A 4 -13.77 -9.17 -6.24
C ALA A 4 -13.10 -7.80 -6.51
N GLN A 5 -13.91 -6.77 -6.76
CA GLN A 5 -13.49 -5.38 -6.93
C GLN A 5 -12.93 -4.76 -5.63
N LEU A 6 -13.48 -5.14 -4.47
CA LEU A 6 -13.05 -4.68 -3.15
C LEU A 6 -11.63 -5.17 -2.81
N MET A 7 -11.42 -6.48 -2.93
CA MET A 7 -10.12 -7.12 -2.69
C MET A 7 -9.02 -6.55 -3.59
N LYS A 8 -9.39 -6.18 -4.83
CA LYS A 8 -8.45 -5.63 -5.81
C LYS A 8 -8.04 -4.20 -5.48
N LEU A 9 -8.94 -3.39 -4.92
CA LEU A 9 -8.65 -2.02 -4.46
C LEU A 9 -7.83 -2.02 -3.17
N GLU A 10 -8.18 -2.89 -2.22
CA GLU A 10 -7.43 -3.07 -0.97
C GLU A 10 -5.99 -3.48 -1.26
N ALA A 11 -5.78 -4.48 -2.11
CA ALA A 11 -4.44 -4.90 -2.54
C ALA A 11 -3.66 -3.75 -3.23
N LEU A 12 -4.35 -2.89 -3.99
CA LEU A 12 -3.73 -1.72 -4.61
C LEU A 12 -3.23 -0.71 -3.58
N SER A 13 -4.01 -0.46 -2.52
CA SER A 13 -3.64 0.42 -1.41
C SER A 13 -2.41 -0.11 -0.67
N TRP A 14 -2.35 -1.43 -0.42
CA TRP A 14 -1.16 -2.06 0.15
C TRP A 14 0.08 -1.91 -0.73
N ILE A 15 -0.06 -2.00 -2.06
CA ILE A 15 1.06 -1.81 -2.99
C ILE A 15 1.68 -0.42 -2.85
N VAL A 16 0.89 0.63 -2.63
CA VAL A 16 1.41 2.01 -2.42
C VAL A 16 2.41 2.04 -1.27
N LEU A 17 2.14 1.32 -0.18
CA LEU A 17 2.97 1.26 1.02
C LEU A 17 4.14 0.28 0.87
N LEU A 18 3.93 -0.84 0.17
CA LEU A 18 4.93 -1.90 0.04
C LEU A 18 5.99 -1.59 -1.03
N LEU A 19 5.66 -0.82 -2.08
CA LEU A 19 6.62 -0.51 -3.16
C LEU A 19 7.87 0.23 -2.65
N PRO A 20 7.76 1.28 -1.82
CA PRO A 20 8.93 1.99 -1.26
C PRO A 20 9.69 1.12 -0.26
N LEU A 21 8.98 0.30 0.53
CA LEU A 21 9.59 -0.63 1.47
C LEU A 21 10.42 -1.70 0.74
N LEU A 22 9.87 -2.25 -0.34
CA LEU A 22 10.56 -3.21 -1.19
C LEU A 22 11.79 -2.60 -1.87
N ALA A 23 11.72 -1.32 -2.25
CA ALA A 23 12.89 -0.60 -2.73
C ALA A 23 13.96 -0.44 -1.65
N ALA A 24 13.57 -0.11 -0.41
CA ALA A 24 14.53 -0.06 0.70
C ALA A 24 15.21 -1.42 0.92
N VAL A 25 14.46 -2.52 0.92
CA VAL A 25 14.99 -3.89 1.02
C VAL A 25 15.90 -4.24 -0.18
N GLY A 26 15.49 -3.88 -1.40
CA GLY A 26 16.29 -4.12 -2.60
C GLY A 26 17.61 -3.32 -2.57
N ILE A 27 17.58 -2.09 -2.07
CA ILE A 27 18.77 -1.26 -1.90
C ILE A 27 19.72 -1.87 -0.87
N THR A 28 19.19 -2.26 0.29
CA THR A 28 20.01 -2.83 1.37
C THR A 28 20.62 -4.17 1.00
N LEU A 29 19.93 -5.00 0.21
CA LEU A 29 20.47 -6.30 -0.18
C LEU A 29 21.42 -6.23 -1.38
N PHE A 30 21.17 -5.34 -2.36
CA PHE A 30 21.83 -5.42 -3.66
C PHE A 30 22.48 -4.13 -4.16
N ALA A 31 22.10 -2.94 -3.69
CA ALA A 31 22.52 -1.67 -4.28
C ALA A 31 23.34 -0.74 -3.37
N LEU A 32 23.59 -1.09 -2.11
CA LEU A 32 24.32 -0.27 -1.11
C LEU A 32 25.63 0.36 -1.62
N ARG A 33 26.37 -0.33 -2.50
CA ARG A 33 27.66 0.13 -3.02
C ARG A 33 27.57 0.96 -4.29
N ASP A 34 26.41 1.00 -4.95
CA ASP A 34 26.17 1.80 -6.15
C ASP A 34 25.12 2.88 -5.85
N PRO A 35 25.56 4.13 -5.64
CA PRO A 35 24.64 5.23 -5.34
C PRO A 35 23.70 5.55 -6.51
N LYS A 36 24.09 5.28 -7.76
CA LYS A 36 23.23 5.52 -8.93
C LYS A 36 22.12 4.48 -9.01
N LEU A 37 22.44 3.21 -8.77
CA LEU A 37 21.45 2.14 -8.74
C LEU A 37 20.47 2.31 -7.57
N SER A 38 20.98 2.68 -6.40
CA SER A 38 20.16 2.98 -5.23
C SER A 38 19.18 4.13 -5.47
N ALA A 39 19.67 5.25 -6.02
CA ALA A 39 18.85 6.40 -6.34
C ALA A 39 17.76 6.06 -7.37
N LYS A 40 18.11 5.33 -8.43
CA LYS A 40 17.14 4.88 -9.44
C LYS A 40 16.04 4.01 -8.84
N LEU A 41 16.40 3.04 -7.99
CA LEU A 41 15.42 2.13 -7.36
C LEU A 41 14.46 2.90 -6.44
N SER A 42 15.00 3.80 -5.63
CA SER A 42 14.20 4.63 -4.72
C SER A 42 13.26 5.57 -5.49
N ILE A 43 13.75 6.28 -6.50
CA ILE A 43 12.93 7.21 -7.29
C ILE A 43 11.83 6.44 -8.02
N ALA A 44 12.16 5.31 -8.66
CA ALA A 44 11.19 4.49 -9.37
C ALA A 44 10.08 4.00 -8.44
N ALA A 45 10.42 3.59 -7.21
CA ALA A 45 9.42 3.15 -6.24
C ALA A 45 8.55 4.31 -5.73
N VAL A 46 9.12 5.48 -5.43
CA VAL A 46 8.32 6.63 -5.00
C VAL A 46 7.38 7.10 -6.11
N VAL A 47 7.88 7.20 -7.35
CA VAL A 47 7.06 7.57 -8.52
C VAL A 47 5.97 6.53 -8.77
N GLY A 48 6.29 5.23 -8.67
CA GLY A 48 5.32 4.15 -8.80
C GLY A 48 4.20 4.26 -7.75
N SER A 49 4.55 4.42 -6.48
CA SER A 49 3.57 4.63 -5.40
C SER A 49 2.71 5.86 -5.64
N PHE A 50 3.30 6.96 -6.09
CA PHE A 50 2.57 8.19 -6.36
C PHE A 50 1.56 8.03 -7.50
N VAL A 51 1.95 7.37 -8.61
CA VAL A 51 1.04 7.10 -9.73
C VAL A 51 -0.13 6.20 -9.30
N VAL A 52 0.13 5.16 -8.49
CA VAL A 52 -0.92 4.29 -7.95
C VAL A 52 -1.85 5.07 -7.01
N SER A 53 -1.30 5.93 -6.15
CA SER A 53 -2.09 6.82 -5.28
C SER A 53 -2.99 7.77 -6.07
N LEU A 54 -2.49 8.37 -7.16
CA LEU A 54 -3.30 9.20 -8.04
C LEU A 54 -4.42 8.38 -8.70
N ALA A 55 -4.11 7.19 -9.20
CA ALA A 55 -5.13 6.31 -9.79
C ALA A 55 -6.25 5.98 -8.79
N LEU A 56 -5.90 5.65 -7.54
CA LEU A 56 -6.86 5.43 -6.45
C LEU A 56 -7.68 6.68 -6.16
N PHE A 57 -7.04 7.84 -6.07
CA PHE A 57 -7.71 9.12 -5.83
C PHE A 57 -8.77 9.42 -6.89
N PHE A 58 -8.46 9.21 -8.17
CA PHE A 58 -9.42 9.40 -9.27
C PHE A 58 -10.53 8.34 -9.26
N LEU A 59 -10.24 7.10 -8.89
CA LEU A 59 -11.24 6.03 -8.81
C LEU A 59 -12.24 6.24 -7.65
N MET A 60 -11.81 6.86 -6.55
CA MET A 60 -12.60 7.03 -5.33
C MET A 60 -13.35 8.36 -5.24
N GLN A 61 -13.41 9.16 -6.31
CA GLN A 61 -14.07 10.49 -6.30
C GLN A 61 -15.57 10.45 -6.01
N GLN A 62 -16.21 9.27 -6.06
CA GLN A 62 -17.64 9.12 -5.77
C GLN A 62 -17.86 8.75 -4.28
N PRO A 63 -18.37 9.68 -3.44
CA PRO A 63 -18.41 9.51 -1.99
C PRO A 63 -19.31 8.35 -1.51
N LEU A 64 -20.40 8.03 -2.22
CA LEU A 64 -21.27 6.89 -1.88
C LEU A 64 -20.63 5.52 -2.17
N GLN A 65 -19.74 5.44 -3.16
CA GLN A 65 -19.05 4.19 -3.50
C GLN A 65 -17.81 3.99 -2.62
N ALA A 66 -17.09 5.06 -2.31
CA ALA A 66 -15.92 5.03 -1.42
C ALA A 66 -16.28 4.50 -0.02
N ALA A 67 -17.37 4.98 0.59
CA ALA A 67 -17.80 4.52 1.92
C ALA A 67 -18.24 3.05 1.97
N LYS A 68 -18.68 2.48 0.84
CA LYS A 68 -19.04 1.06 0.73
C LYS A 68 -17.82 0.18 0.41
N MET A 69 -16.75 0.78 -0.11
CA MET A 69 -15.51 0.11 -0.49
C MET A 69 -14.46 0.10 0.63
N ILE A 70 -14.57 1.01 1.59
CA ILE A 70 -13.78 1.02 2.82
C ILE A 70 -14.64 0.35 3.89
N GLY A 71 -14.68 -0.99 3.87
CA GLY A 71 -15.35 -1.76 4.93
C GLY A 71 -14.58 -1.67 6.26
N PRO A 72 -15.17 -2.15 7.38
CA PRO A 72 -14.45 -2.27 8.65
C PRO A 72 -13.13 -3.02 8.46
N ALA A 73 -12.09 -2.53 9.14
CA ALA A 73 -10.78 -3.18 9.29
C ALA A 73 -10.93 -4.71 9.40
N PRO A 74 -10.45 -5.51 8.43
CA PRO A 74 -10.66 -6.95 8.46
C PRO A 74 -9.70 -7.68 9.39
N PHE A 75 -8.76 -6.98 10.05
CA PHE A 75 -7.65 -7.60 10.77
C PHE A 75 -7.49 -7.06 12.20
N ASP A 76 -7.67 -7.96 13.17
CA ASP A 76 -7.25 -7.75 14.55
C ASP A 76 -5.71 -7.85 14.62
N TRP A 77 -5.04 -6.70 14.72
CA TRP A 77 -3.57 -6.62 14.71
C TRP A 77 -2.93 -7.16 15.99
N LEU A 78 -3.59 -6.94 17.13
CA LEU A 78 -3.12 -7.41 18.42
C LEU A 78 -4.32 -7.68 19.34
N ASP A 79 -4.47 -8.93 19.78
CA ASP A 79 -5.48 -9.35 20.75
C ASP A 79 -4.77 -10.03 21.93
N VAL A 80 -4.63 -9.31 23.04
CA VAL A 80 -4.00 -9.81 24.26
C VAL A 80 -4.84 -9.41 25.48
N GLY A 81 -5.58 -10.38 26.01
CA GLY A 81 -6.41 -10.17 27.20
C GLY A 81 -7.55 -9.20 26.91
N ASP A 82 -7.49 -7.99 27.50
CA ASP A 82 -8.46 -6.91 27.27
C ASP A 82 -7.95 -5.88 26.23
N LEU A 83 -6.71 -6.01 25.75
CA LEU A 83 -6.16 -5.12 24.74
C LEU A 83 -6.45 -5.68 23.34
N LYS A 84 -7.43 -5.06 22.67
CA LYS A 84 -7.75 -5.29 21.26
C LYS A 84 -7.36 -4.08 20.43
N ILE A 85 -6.49 -4.27 19.45
CA ILE A 85 -6.10 -3.25 18.48
C ILE A 85 -6.49 -3.73 17.08
N GLU A 86 -7.42 -3.00 16.47
CA GLU A 86 -7.90 -3.17 15.10
C GLU A 86 -7.15 -2.18 14.18
N LEU A 87 -6.85 -2.60 12.93
CA LEU A 87 -6.08 -1.79 11.96
C LEU A 87 -6.91 -1.28 10.78
#